data_AF-A0A2K4VB94-F1
#
_entry.id   AF-A0A2K4VB94-F1
#
_cell.length_a   1.000
_cell.length_b   1.000
_cell.length_c   1.000
_cell.angle_alpha   90.00
_cell.angle_beta   90.00
_cell.angle_gamma   90.00
#
_symmetry.space_group_name_H-M   'P 1'
#
loop_
_entity.id
_entity.type
_entity.pdbx_description
1 polymer ?
#
loop_
_entity_poly.entity_id
_entity_poly.type
_entity_poly.pdbx_seq_one_letter_code
_entity_poly.pdbx_strand_id
1 'polypeptide(L)'
;MAIKIHHGPNGSYKTSGAVWDDAVPAAKAGRLIVTNIRGMSSEKFHMLCFLIFLILLIFYNIDHESQEGMERIRTWFHWVPRNAFMIFG
;
A
#
# COMPACT_ATOMS: atom_id res chain seq x y z
N MET A 1 13.72 0.80 -10.68
CA MET A 1 12.71 0.24 -9.75
C MET A 1 13.44 -0.08 -8.47
N ALA A 2 13.21 0.69 -7.41
CA ALA A 2 13.93 0.55 -6.15
C ALA A 2 13.02 -0.16 -5.13
N ILE A 3 13.59 -1.12 -4.39
CA ILE A 3 12.94 -1.75 -3.23
C ILE A 3 13.47 -1.04 -1.99
N LYS A 4 12.57 -0.61 -1.10
CA LYS A 4 12.91 0.02 0.18
C LYS A 4 12.45 -0.89 1.31
N ILE A 5 13.34 -1.18 2.25
CA ILE A 5 13.06 -2.05 3.40
C ILE A 5 13.10 -1.17 4.65
N HIS A 6 11.99 -1.09 5.37
CA HIS A 6 11.90 -0.43 6.67
C HIS A 6 12.02 -1.48 7.77
N HIS A 7 13.06 -1.38 8.60
CA HIS A 7 13.29 -2.28 9.73
C HIS A 7 13.40 -1.49 11.03
N GLY A 8 12.81 -1.99 12.10
CA GLY A 8 12.85 -1.36 13.42
C GLY A 8 12.00 -2.10 14.44
N PRO A 9 12.21 -1.81 15.75
CA PRO A 9 11.48 -2.46 16.84
C PRO A 9 9.98 -2.16 16.78
N ASN A 10 9.18 -2.86 17.58
CA ASN A 10 7.75 -2.54 17.70
C ASN A 10 7.58 -1.12 18.27
N GLY A 11 6.59 -0.38 17.75
CA GLY A 11 6.39 1.03 18.12
C GLY A 11 7.34 2.04 17.46
N SER A 12 8.31 1.61 16.62
CA SER A 12 9.22 2.52 15.90
C SER A 12 8.61 3.26 14.69
N TYR A 13 7.29 3.22 14.52
CA TYR A 13 6.58 3.86 13.41
C TYR A 13 7.03 3.44 12.01
N LYS A 14 7.68 2.29 11.85
CA LYS A 14 8.15 1.77 10.55
C LYS A 14 7.06 1.74 9.46
N THR A 15 5.88 1.22 9.81
CA THR A 15 4.75 1.08 8.87
C THR A 15 4.13 2.43 8.53
N SER A 16 3.86 3.28 9.53
CA SER A 16 3.30 4.61 9.31
C SER A 16 4.26 5.52 8.54
N GLY A 17 5.57 5.42 8.80
CA GLY A 17 6.60 6.14 8.06
C GLY A 17 6.63 5.73 6.59
N ALA A 18 6.69 4.43 6.29
CA ALA A 18 6.65 3.93 4.91
C ALA A 18 5.35 4.33 4.17
N VAL A 19 4.21 4.35 4.88
CA VAL A 19 2.95 4.84 4.32
C VAL A 19 3.03 6.32 3.95
N TRP A 20 3.52 7.17 4.86
CA TRP A 20 3.54 8.61 4.66
C TRP A 20 4.60 9.06 3.65
N ASP A 21 5.78 8.45 3.72
CA ASP A 21 6.94 8.82 2.90
C ASP A 21 6.84 8.28 1.47
N ASP A 22 6.22 7.11 1.26
CA ASP A 22 6.26 6.43 -0.03
C ASP A 22 4.85 6.15 -0.59
N ALA A 23 3.94 5.58 0.20
CA ALA A 23 2.61 5.20 -0.30
C ALA A 23 1.70 6.40 -0.59
N VAL A 24 1.73 7.43 0.26
CA VAL A 24 0.97 8.67 0.05
C VAL A 24 1.43 9.39 -1.22
N PRO A 25 2.73 9.66 -1.46
CA PRO A 25 3.19 10.22 -2.73
C PRO A 25 2.83 9.36 -3.94
N ALA A 26 2.91 8.03 -3.84
CA ALA A 26 2.52 7.13 -4.92
C ALA A 26 1.02 7.25 -5.27
N ALA A 27 0.17 7.34 -4.25
CA ALA A 27 -1.26 7.55 -4.40
C ALA A 27 -1.56 8.90 -5.06
N LYS A 28 -0.86 9.97 -4.65
CA LYS A 28 -0.96 11.31 -5.28
C LYS A 28 -0.55 11.33 -6.75
N ALA A 29 0.40 10.47 -7.13
CA ALA A 29 0.81 10.26 -8.52
C ALA A 29 -0.18 9.40 -9.32
N GLY A 30 -1.34 9.03 -8.75
CA GLY A 30 -2.38 8.24 -9.41
C GLY A 30 -2.02 6.77 -9.58
N ARG A 31 -1.06 6.25 -8.80
CA ARG A 31 -0.66 4.84 -8.88
C ARG A 31 -1.65 3.97 -8.10
N LEU A 32 -1.94 2.78 -8.65
CA LEU A 32 -2.64 1.72 -7.92
C LEU A 32 -1.83 1.34 -6.67
N ILE A 33 -2.45 1.31 -5.50
CA ILE A 33 -1.80 0.86 -4.27
C ILE A 33 -2.23 -0.58 -3.95
N VAL A 34 -1.27 -1.48 -3.86
CA VAL A 34 -1.45 -2.88 -3.45
C VAL A 34 -0.81 -3.06 -2.07
N THR A 35 -1.57 -3.56 -1.10
CA THR A 35 -1.09 -3.65 0.28
C THR A 35 -1.78 -4.76 1.08
N ASN A 36 -1.16 -5.21 2.17
CA ASN A 36 -1.79 -6.03 3.22
C ASN A 36 -1.94 -5.27 4.54
N ILE A 37 -1.58 -3.98 4.58
CA ILE A 37 -1.61 -3.17 5.81
C ILE A 37 -3.07 -2.97 6.24
N ARG A 38 -3.39 -3.47 7.42
CA ARG A 38 -4.73 -3.34 8.01
C ARG A 38 -5.07 -1.87 8.22
N GLY A 39 -6.30 -1.52 7.83
CA GLY A 39 -6.79 -0.15 7.95
C GLY A 39 -6.28 0.81 6.87
N MET A 40 -5.51 0.34 5.89
CA MET A 40 -5.23 1.09 4.67
C MET A 40 -6.30 0.77 3.63
N SER A 41 -7.32 1.63 3.53
CA SER A 41 -8.43 1.48 2.59
C SER A 41 -8.72 2.78 1.84
N SER A 42 -9.43 2.70 0.73
CA SER A 42 -9.78 3.88 -0.08
C SER A 42 -10.60 4.87 0.75
N GLU A 43 -11.53 4.39 1.56
CA GLU A 43 -12.40 5.23 2.40
C GLU A 43 -11.59 6.01 3.44
N LYS A 44 -10.68 5.33 4.16
CA LYS A 44 -9.83 5.97 5.17
C LYS A 44 -8.84 6.94 4.56
N PHE A 45 -8.30 6.59 3.39
CA PHE A 45 -7.38 7.47 2.69
C PHE A 45 -8.08 8.71 2.14
N HIS A 46 -9.28 8.53 1.56
CA HIS A 46 -10.14 9.63 1.12
C HIS A 46 -10.53 10.51 2.30
N MET A 47 -10.91 9.96 3.46
CA MET A 47 -11.24 10.76 4.64
C MET A 47 -10.05 11.61 5.12
N LEU A 48 -8.83 11.05 5.11
CA LEU A 48 -7.62 11.78 5.50
C LEU A 48 -7.17 12.81 4.46
N CYS A 49 -7.42 12.54 3.17
CA CYS A 49 -6.88 13.30 2.03
C CYS A 49 -7.94 14.08 1.24
N PHE A 50 -9.20 14.13 1.69
CA PHE A 50 -10.36 14.67 0.95
C PHE A 50 -10.15 16.12 0.49
N LEU A 51 -9.35 16.89 1.24
CA LEU A 51 -9.07 18.28 0.91
C LEU A 51 -8.02 18.46 -0.21
N ILE A 52 -7.35 17.38 -0.67
CA ILE A 52 -6.08 17.50 -1.39
C ILE A 52 -6.10 16.81 -2.78
N PHE A 53 -6.90 15.77 -3.02
CA PHE A 53 -6.89 15.05 -4.32
C PHE A 53 -8.26 14.56 -4.79
N LEU A 54 -8.57 14.84 -6.06
CA LEU A 54 -9.77 14.38 -6.77
C LEU A 54 -9.48 13.14 -7.64
N ILE A 55 -8.51 12.33 -7.22
CA ILE A 55 -8.03 11.17 -7.99
C ILE A 55 -8.73 9.92 -7.46
N LEU A 56 -9.32 9.13 -8.37
CA LEU A 56 -9.89 7.83 -8.06
C LEU A 56 -8.78 6.91 -7.55
N LEU A 57 -8.77 6.64 -6.26
CA LEU A 57 -7.75 5.81 -5.64
C LEU A 57 -8.27 4.38 -5.48
N ILE A 58 -7.65 3.45 -6.21
CA ILE A 58 -7.95 2.03 -6.11
C ILE A 58 -6.94 1.42 -5.13
N PHE A 59 -7.45 0.88 -4.04
CA PHE A 59 -6.69 0.03 -3.12
C PHE A 59 -7.02 -1.41 -3.40
N TYR A 60 -5.99 -2.25 -3.44
CA TYR A 60 -6.15 -3.69 -3.43
C TYR A 60 -5.57 -4.24 -2.12
N ASN A 61 -6.45 -4.48 -1.15
CA ASN A 61 -6.06 -4.99 0.16
C ASN A 61 -6.07 -6.53 0.14
N ILE A 62 -4.93 -7.14 0.44
CA ILE A 62 -4.75 -8.59 0.44
C ILE A 62 -4.70 -9.09 1.87
N ASP A 63 -5.58 -10.05 2.19
CA ASP A 63 -5.54 -10.70 3.48
C ASP A 63 -4.42 -11.75 3.54
N HIS A 64 -3.33 -11.38 4.24
CA HIS A 64 -2.15 -12.23 4.41
C HIS A 64 -2.33 -13.36 5.45
N GLU A 65 -3.44 -13.39 6.21
CA GLU A 65 -3.75 -14.53 7.08
C GLU A 65 -4.39 -15.67 6.29
N SER A 66 -4.91 -15.39 5.09
CA SER A 66 -5.44 -16.40 4.18
C SER A 66 -4.36 -17.02 3.29
N GLN A 67 -4.51 -18.31 2.97
CA GLN A 67 -3.62 -18.99 2.04
C GLN A 67 -3.69 -18.38 0.62
N GLU A 68 -4.88 -18.00 0.17
CA GLU A 68 -5.07 -17.35 -1.13
C GLU A 68 -4.34 -16.01 -1.19
N GLY A 69 -4.47 -15.18 -0.16
CA GLY A 69 -3.82 -13.88 -0.12
C GLY A 69 -2.30 -14.00 -0.06
N MET A 70 -1.77 -14.95 0.71
CA MET A 70 -0.33 -15.25 0.69
C MET A 70 0.15 -15.69 -0.69
N GLU A 71 -0.63 -16.49 -1.41
CA GLU A 71 -0.27 -16.90 -2.77
C GLU A 71 -0.28 -15.72 -3.73
N ARG A 72 -1.27 -14.81 -3.63
CA ARG A 72 -1.29 -13.56 -4.41
C ARG A 72 -0.07 -12.69 -4.11
N ILE A 73 0.33 -12.55 -2.84
CA ILE A 73 1.52 -11.79 -2.47
C ILE A 73 2.75 -12.45 -3.07
N ARG A 74 2.92 -13.78 -3.01
CA ARG A 74 4.09 -14.48 -3.57
C ARG A 74 4.17 -14.39 -5.09
N THR A 75 3.03 -14.36 -5.76
CA THR A 75 2.91 -14.31 -7.22
C THR A 75 2.66 -12.90 -7.75
N TRP A 76 2.95 -11.85 -6.97
CA TRP A 76 2.68 -10.45 -7.31
C TRP A 76 3.12 -10.06 -8.73
N PHE A 77 4.25 -10.58 -9.18
CA PHE A 77 4.85 -10.29 -10.49
C PHE A 77 4.06 -10.84 -11.68
N HIS A 78 3.08 -11.73 -11.45
CA HIS A 78 2.20 -12.26 -12.49
C HIS A 78 0.97 -11.39 -12.76
N TRP A 79 0.48 -10.66 -11.77
CA TRP A 79 -0.86 -10.04 -11.85
C TRP A 79 -0.89 -8.56 -11.47
N VAL A 80 0.08 -8.06 -10.70
CA VAL A 80 0.14 -6.64 -10.34
C VAL A 80 0.44 -5.82 -11.61
N PRO A 81 -0.38 -4.82 -11.95
CA PRO A 81 -0.19 -4.04 -13.17
C PRO A 81 1.09 -3.21 -13.10
N ARG A 82 1.67 -2.93 -14.27
CA ARG A 82 2.84 -2.06 -14.37
C ARG A 82 2.51 -0.69 -13.78
N ASN A 83 3.50 -0.08 -13.12
CA ASN A 83 3.40 1.19 -12.39
C ASN A 83 2.57 1.17 -11.10
N ALA A 84 2.01 0.04 -10.66
CA ALA A 84 1.46 -0.06 -9.31
C ALA A 84 2.54 0.18 -8.24
N PHE A 85 2.13 0.66 -7.07
CA PHE A 85 2.96 0.75 -5.88
C PHE A 85 2.53 -0.34 -4.90
N MET A 86 3.50 -1.12 -4.42
CA MET A 86 3.25 -2.20 -3.47
C MET A 86 3.89 -1.87 -2.13
N ILE A 87 3.16 -2.08 -1.05
CA ILE A 87 3.68 -1.94 0.32
C ILE A 87 3.10 -3.05 1.20
N PHE A 88 4.00 -3.83 1.80
CA PHE A 88 3.64 -4.96 2.66
C PHE A 88 4.27 -4.79 4.05
N GLY A 89 3.55 -5.18 5.10
CA GLY A 89 3.98 -5.04 6.50
C GLY A 89 3.34 -6.03 7.45
#